data_AF-A0A537M1S4-F1
#
_entry.id   AF-A0A537M1S4-F1
#
_cell.length_a   1.000
_cell.length_b   1.000
_cell.length_c   1.000
_cell.angle_alpha   90.00
_cell.angle_beta   90.00
_cell.angle_gamma   90.00
#
_symmetry.space_group_name_H-M   'P 1'
#
loop_
_entity.id
_entity.type
_entity.pdbx_description
1 polymer ?
#
loop_
_entity_poly.entity_id
_entity_poly.type
_entity_poly.pdbx_seq_one_letter_code
_entity_poly.pdbx_strand_id
1 'polypeptide(L)'
;MDASRQRQQEEVDRNYDAFMRMLGGILPDHRDQLALMKDQEIVGYFDKPGEAYRAGLERFADGVFSIQEVTDEPIDLGFWSHV
;
A
#
# COMPACT_ATOMS: atom_id res chain seq x y z
N MET A 1 13.60 4.23 -22.44
CA MET A 1 13.01 4.44 -21.11
C MET A 1 12.39 3.11 -20.68
N ASP A 2 12.68 2.66 -19.45
CA ASP A 2 12.35 1.30 -18.98
C ASP A 2 10.84 1.11 -18.75
N ALA A 3 10.19 0.30 -19.59
CA ALA A 3 8.76 -0.03 -19.50
C ALA A 3 8.37 -0.77 -18.20
N SER A 4 9.35 -1.28 -17.45
CA SER A 4 9.14 -1.96 -16.17
C SER A 4 8.90 -0.98 -15.02
N ARG A 5 9.59 0.18 -15.02
CA ARG A 5 9.39 1.23 -14.00
C ARG A 5 8.02 1.87 -14.14
N GLN A 6 7.58 2.09 -15.38
CA GLN A 6 6.26 2.64 -15.63
C GLN A 6 5.15 1.73 -15.12
N ARG A 7 5.22 0.42 -15.40
CA ARG A 7 4.25 -0.55 -14.87
C ARG A 7 4.24 -0.62 -13.34
N GLN A 8 5.40 -0.51 -12.71
CA GLN A 8 5.47 -0.47 -11.25
C GLN A 8 4.79 0.77 -10.67
N GLN A 9 5.01 1.94 -11.28
CA GLN A 9 4.34 3.17 -10.86
C GLN A 9 2.83 3.08 -11.04
N GLU A 10 2.37 2.56 -12.19
CA GLU A 10 0.94 2.37 -12.47
C GLU A 10 0.26 1.41 -11.46
N GLU A 11 0.94 0.38 -10.98
CA GLU A 11 0.41 -0.50 -9.93
C GLU A 11 0.36 0.19 -8.56
N VAL A 12 1.38 0.99 -8.22
CA VAL A 12 1.39 1.77 -6.98
C VAL A 12 0.22 2.76 -6.96
N ASP A 13 0.03 3.51 -8.05
CA ASP A 13 -1.04 4.50 -8.17
C ASP A 13 -2.42 3.83 -8.07
N ARG A 14 -2.63 2.72 -8.79
CA ARG A 14 -3.89 1.96 -8.73
C ARG A 14 -4.18 1.41 -7.34
N ASN A 15 -3.19 0.84 -6.67
CA ASN A 15 -3.35 0.34 -5.31
C ASN A 15 -3.71 1.46 -4.33
N TYR A 16 -3.04 2.61 -4.44
CA TYR A 16 -3.32 3.76 -3.59
C TYR A 16 -4.74 4.29 -3.80
N ASP A 17 -5.17 4.45 -5.05
CA ASP A 17 -6.53 4.89 -5.39
C ASP A 17 -7.60 3.94 -4.83
N ALA A 18 -7.37 2.63 -4.93
CA ALA A 18 -8.27 1.63 -4.38
C ALA A 18 -8.33 1.68 -2.85
N PHE A 19 -7.17 1.80 -2.20
CA PHE A 19 -7.06 1.94 -0.76
C PHE A 19 -7.82 3.18 -0.25
N MET A 20 -7.65 4.34 -0.88
CA MET A 20 -8.37 5.57 -0.52
C MET A 20 -9.90 5.42 -0.61
N ARG A 21 -10.41 4.69 -1.60
CA ARG A 21 -11.85 4.40 -1.71
C ARG A 21 -12.35 3.47 -0.58
N MET A 22 -11.50 2.57 -0.09
CA MET A 22 -11.83 1.61 0.98
C MET A 22 -11.62 2.19 2.38
N LEU A 23 -10.76 3.20 2.54
CA LEU A 23 -10.30 3.72 3.82
C LEU A 23 -11.44 4.01 4.79
N GLY A 24 -12.48 4.74 4.34
CA GLY A 24 -13.60 5.09 5.21
C GLY A 24 -14.35 3.89 5.80
N GLY A 25 -14.36 2.75 5.11
CA GLY A 25 -15.01 1.52 5.59
C GLY A 25 -14.15 0.67 6.50
N ILE A 26 -12.82 0.72 6.36
CA ILE A 26 -11.87 -0.12 7.10
C ILE A 26 -11.27 0.60 8.31
N LEU A 27 -11.24 1.94 8.30
CA LEU A 27 -10.63 2.76 9.34
C LEU A 27 -11.16 2.46 10.76
N PRO A 28 -12.47 2.24 11.01
CA PRO A 28 -12.97 1.97 12.36
C PRO A 28 -12.41 0.67 12.97
N ASP A 29 -12.16 -0.34 12.15
CA ASP A 29 -11.80 -1.69 12.58
C ASP A 29 -10.28 -1.97 12.49
N HIS A 30 -9.59 -1.24 11.62
CA HIS A 30 -8.19 -1.50 11.27
C HIS A 30 -7.27 -0.29 11.49
N ARG A 31 -7.70 0.71 12.26
CA ARG A 31 -6.88 1.89 12.59
C ARG A 31 -5.49 1.48 13.09
N ASP A 32 -4.47 2.21 12.66
CA ASP A 32 -3.05 2.03 13.02
C ASP A 32 -2.43 0.71 12.53
N GLN A 33 -3.20 -0.13 11.81
CA GLN A 33 -2.68 -1.31 11.12
C GLN A 33 -2.19 -0.93 9.71
N LEU A 34 -1.48 -1.87 9.11
CA LEU A 34 -0.97 -1.76 7.75
C LEU A 34 -1.76 -2.69 6.82
N ALA A 35 -2.38 -2.10 5.80
CA ALA A 35 -3.01 -2.82 4.72
C ALA A 35 -1.97 -3.23 3.67
N LEU A 36 -1.86 -4.53 3.38
CA LEU A 36 -1.13 -5.03 2.23
C LEU A 36 -2.06 -5.04 1.01
N MET A 37 -1.64 -4.33 -0.03
CA MET A 37 -2.39 -4.13 -1.27
C MET A 37 -1.75 -4.90 -2.43
N LYS A 38 -2.58 -5.58 -3.21
CA LYS A 38 -2.20 -6.19 -4.49
C LYS A 38 -3.37 -6.10 -5.46
N ASP A 39 -3.10 -5.70 -6.70
CA ASP A 39 -4.09 -5.64 -7.78
C ASP A 39 -5.39 -4.93 -7.37
N GLN A 40 -5.27 -3.83 -6.62
CA GLN A 40 -6.36 -3.00 -6.07
C GLN A 40 -7.20 -3.64 -4.94
N GLU A 41 -6.72 -4.73 -4.35
CA GLU A 41 -7.39 -5.43 -3.25
C GLU A 41 -6.55 -5.40 -1.96
N ILE A 42 -7.22 -5.37 -0.81
CA ILE A 42 -6.60 -5.58 0.49
C ILE A 42 -6.48 -7.09 0.73
N VAL A 43 -5.26 -7.59 0.80
CA VAL A 43 -4.98 -9.03 0.98
C VAL A 43 -4.61 -9.39 2.43
N GLY A 44 -4.52 -8.38 3.31
CA GLY A 44 -4.29 -8.58 4.73
C GLY A 44 -4.02 -7.29 5.49
N TYR A 45 -4.17 -7.37 6.81
CA TYR A 45 -3.81 -6.33 7.76
C TYR A 45 -2.73 -6.83 8.70
N PHE A 46 -1.81 -5.95 9.07
CA PHE A 46 -0.65 -6.30 9.89
C PHE A 46 -0.35 -5.18 10.89
N ASP A 47 0.14 -5.55 12.06
CA ASP A 47 0.48 -4.56 13.10
C ASP A 47 1.87 -3.95 12.89
N LYS A 48 2.71 -4.56 12.05
CA LYS A 48 4.11 -4.14 11.85
C LYS A 48 4.51 -4.07 10.37
N PRO A 49 5.27 -3.04 9.95
CA PRO A 49 5.74 -2.92 8.56
C PRO A 49 6.51 -4.14 8.05
N GLY A 50 7.39 -4.68 8.90
CA GLY A 50 8.19 -5.86 8.55
C GLY A 50 7.35 -7.11 8.31
N GLU A 51 6.20 -7.25 8.98
CA GLU A 51 5.30 -8.39 8.80
C GLU A 51 4.54 -8.30 7.49
N ALA A 52 3.98 -7.11 7.18
CA ALA A 52 3.34 -6.85 5.89
C ALA A 52 4.31 -7.03 4.71
N TYR A 53 5.54 -6.53 4.85
CA TYR A 53 6.56 -6.65 3.82
C TYR A 53 6.98 -8.10 3.57
N ARG A 54 7.26 -8.85 4.64
CA ARG A 54 7.62 -10.26 4.51
C ARG A 54 6.47 -11.08 3.91
N ALA A 55 5.23 -10.83 4.34
CA ALA A 55 4.05 -11.47 3.76
C ALA A 55 3.88 -11.13 2.27
N GLY A 56 4.16 -9.89 1.85
CA GLY A 56 4.16 -9.49 0.45
C GLY A 56 5.19 -10.26 -0.39
N LEU A 57 6.44 -10.35 0.09
CA LEU A 57 7.50 -11.10 -0.58
C LEU A 57 7.21 -12.60 -0.66
N GLU A 58 6.60 -13.19 0.37
CA GLU A 58 6.24 -14.61 0.40
C GLU A 58 5.07 -14.93 -0.54
N ARG A 59 4.12 -14.01 -0.70
CA ARG A 59 2.90 -14.22 -1.50
C ARG A 59 3.05 -13.81 -2.97
N PHE A 60 3.88 -12.81 -3.27
CA PHE A 60 3.96 -12.20 -4.59
C PHE A 60 5.38 -12.31 -5.16
N ALA A 61 5.57 -13.31 -6.03
CA ALA A 61 6.86 -13.61 -6.64
C ALA A 61 7.38 -12.50 -7.57
N ASP A 62 6.50 -11.60 -8.04
CA ASP A 62 6.87 -10.42 -8.82
C ASP A 62 7.42 -9.28 -7.95
N GLY A 63 7.27 -9.34 -6.63
CA GLY A 63 7.65 -8.29 -5.69
C GLY A 63 6.83 -7.01 -5.85
N VAL A 64 5.69 -7.05 -6.54
CA VAL A 64 4.85 -5.88 -6.82
C VAL A 64 3.65 -5.91 -5.89
N PHE A 65 3.68 -5.08 -4.86
CA PHE A 65 2.60 -4.86 -3.90
C PHE A 65 2.78 -3.48 -3.25
N SER A 66 1.76 -2.99 -2.54
CA SER A 66 1.87 -1.75 -1.75
C SER A 66 1.51 -2.03 -0.30
N ILE A 67 2.10 -1.27 0.62
CA ILE A 67 1.75 -1.31 2.04
C ILE A 67 1.31 0.09 2.39
N GLN A 68 0.11 0.22 2.96
CA GLN A 68 -0.47 1.50 3.33
C GLN A 68 -0.91 1.46 4.79
N GLU A 69 -0.61 2.51 5.53
CA GLU A 69 -1.10 2.67 6.90
C GLU A 69 -2.57 3.07 6.88
N VAL A 70 -3.37 2.41 7.71
CA VAL A 70 -4.80 2.69 7.86
C VAL A 70 -4.97 3.84 8.84
N THR A 71 -4.89 5.05 8.31
CA THR A 71 -5.03 6.30 9.06
C THR A 71 -5.79 7.34 8.26
N ASP A 72 -6.55 8.20 8.96
CA ASP A 72 -7.18 9.41 8.43
C ASP A 72 -6.31 10.66 8.60
N GLU A 73 -5.11 10.49 9.17
CA GLU A 73 -4.14 11.58 9.25
C GLU A 73 -3.70 11.99 7.83
N PRO A 74 -3.72 13.29 7.51
CA PRO A 74 -3.24 13.77 6.23
C PRO A 74 -1.77 13.38 6.06
N ILE A 75 -1.47 12.64 4.99
CA ILE A 75 -0.08 12.39 4.60
C ILE A 75 0.56 13.75 4.28
N ASP A 76 1.58 14.14 5.06
CA ASP A 76 2.38 15.32 4.75
C ASP A 76 3.30 15.00 3.55
N LEU A 77 2.80 15.31 2.35
CA LEU A 77 3.49 15.12 1.08
C LEU A 77 4.81 15.94 0.99
N GLY A 78 5.09 16.85 1.94
CA GLY A 78 6.33 17.62 2.00
C GLY A 78 7.58 16.79 2.33
N PHE A 79 7.43 15.57 2.87
CA PHE A 79 8.57 14.71 3.22
C PHE A 79 9.11 13.87 2.06
N TRP A 80 8.32 13.62 1.02
CA TRP A 80 8.72 12.80 -0.13
C TRP A 80 9.27 13.62 -1.32
N SER A 81 9.33 14.95 -1.22
CA SER A 81 9.81 15.84 -2.29
C SER A 81 11.34 16.04 -2.33
N HIS A 82 12.13 15.29 -1.54
CA HIS A 82 13.60 15.33 -1.64
C HIS A 82 14.13 14.05 -2.29
N VAL A 83 14.32 14.11 -3.61
CA VAL A 83 15.21 13.26 -4.40
C VAL A 83 15.95 14.11 -5.42
#